data_AF-A0A536ZF72-F1
#
_entry.id   AF-A0A536ZF72-F1
#
_cell.length_a   1.000
_cell.length_b   1.000
_cell.length_c   1.000
_cell.angle_alpha   90.00
_cell.angle_beta   90.00
_cell.angle_gamma   90.00
#
_symmetry.space_group_name_H-M   'P 1'
#
loop_
_entity.id
_entity.type
_entity.pdbx_description
1 polymer ?
#
loop_
_entity_poly.entity_id
_entity_poly.type
_entity_poly.pdbx_seq_one_letter_code
_entity_poly.pdbx_strand_id
1 'polypeptide(L)'
;QRRITRSVRELRRHLPDAMPLSGLSICAVADRVVVREGSGRWQADSGQYLLEFEGDPADGSLSVIEGKNPAEVPSGAQEWFERGAALEPEDAEAALQAYERAIAADPALLDARINLGRLLHEAGRLAKAERVYREAVKACGSDPVLLYNLGVLLDDMDRKAEALATYEAALRSDPSLADCHYNLGLLYEKLGKPKEAIRHMARYRALIGSSSN
;
A
#
# COMPACT_ATOMS: atom_id res chain seq x y z
N GLN A 1 7.08 23.61 -32.80
CA GLN A 1 7.45 24.00 -31.41
C GLN A 1 6.24 24.27 -30.51
N ARG A 2 5.30 25.17 -30.84
CA ARG A 2 4.15 25.53 -29.95
C ARG A 2 3.23 24.35 -29.52
N ARG A 3 3.10 23.32 -30.36
CA ARG A 3 2.23 22.15 -30.11
C ARG A 3 2.82 21.19 -29.07
N ILE A 4 4.12 20.88 -29.17
CA ILE A 4 4.84 20.05 -28.19
C ILE A 4 4.78 20.68 -26.80
N THR A 5 5.01 21.99 -26.69
CA THR A 5 4.95 22.70 -25.39
C THR A 5 3.55 22.68 -24.77
N ARG A 6 2.49 22.72 -25.60
CA ARG A 6 1.11 22.57 -25.14
C ARG A 6 0.82 21.16 -24.65
N SER A 7 1.22 20.14 -25.41
CA SER A 7 1.04 18.74 -25.05
C SER A 7 1.85 18.34 -23.81
N VAL A 8 3.06 18.88 -23.63
CA VAL A 8 3.85 18.70 -22.39
C VAL A 8 3.13 19.31 -21.18
N ARG A 9 2.51 20.48 -21.34
CA ARG A 9 1.74 21.15 -20.28
C ARG A 9 0.46 20.36 -19.94
N GLU A 10 -0.17 19.75 -20.93
CA GLU A 10 -1.37 18.93 -20.78
C GLU A 10 -1.02 17.59 -20.11
N LEU A 11 0.04 16.93 -20.55
CA LEU A 11 0.63 15.76 -19.92
C LEU A 11 0.96 15.99 -18.44
N ARG A 12 1.55 17.15 -18.11
CA ARG A 12 1.87 17.50 -16.71
C ARG A 12 0.64 17.64 -15.81
N ARG A 13 -0.56 17.89 -16.36
CA ARG A 13 -1.82 17.94 -15.57
C ARG A 13 -2.36 16.56 -15.22
N HIS A 14 -1.97 15.53 -15.97
CA HIS A 14 -2.42 14.16 -15.78
C HIS A 14 -1.39 13.28 -15.07
N LEU A 15 -0.15 13.74 -14.93
CA LEU A 15 0.90 13.06 -14.18
C LEU A 15 0.93 13.55 -12.72
N PRO A 16 1.15 12.67 -11.73
CA PRO A 16 1.37 13.08 -10.34
C PRO A 16 2.54 14.07 -10.23
N ASP A 17 2.42 15.10 -9.38
CA ASP A 17 3.39 16.19 -9.27
C ASP A 17 4.83 15.71 -8.96
N ALA A 18 4.94 14.56 -8.28
CA ALA A 18 6.20 13.94 -7.90
C ALA A 18 6.88 13.11 -9.01
N MET A 19 6.24 12.90 -10.17
CA MET A 19 6.80 12.09 -11.25
C MET A 19 7.87 12.89 -12.04
N PRO A 20 9.14 12.44 -12.08
CA PRO A 20 10.18 13.08 -12.86
C PRO A 20 10.00 12.77 -14.35
N LEU A 21 10.01 13.80 -15.19
CA LEU A 21 9.87 13.65 -16.65
C LEU A 21 11.11 13.02 -17.32
N SER A 22 12.18 12.76 -16.55
CA SER A 22 13.47 12.26 -17.05
C SER A 22 13.41 10.84 -17.61
N GLY A 23 12.37 10.06 -17.31
CA GLY A 23 12.12 8.73 -17.87
C GLY A 23 11.23 8.71 -19.12
N LEU A 24 10.67 9.86 -19.51
CA LEU A 24 9.70 9.96 -20.59
C LEU A 24 10.35 10.54 -21.85
N SER A 25 10.27 9.82 -22.97
CA SER A 25 10.64 10.38 -24.28
C SER A 25 9.39 10.80 -25.04
N ILE A 26 9.34 12.05 -25.49
CA ILE A 26 8.21 12.61 -26.23
C ILE A 26 8.59 12.74 -27.70
N CYS A 27 7.84 12.07 -28.56
CA CYS A 27 8.05 12.06 -30.00
C CYS A 27 6.80 12.53 -30.73
N ALA A 28 6.98 13.18 -31.88
CA ALA A 28 5.87 13.49 -32.78
C ALA A 28 5.78 12.38 -33.83
N VAL A 29 4.62 11.72 -33.93
CA VAL A 29 4.33 10.73 -34.96
C VAL A 29 3.17 11.28 -35.80
N ALA A 30 3.46 11.63 -37.05
CA ALA A 30 2.56 12.38 -37.93
C ALA A 30 2.01 13.66 -37.25
N ASP A 31 0.71 13.70 -36.97
CA ASP A 31 0.02 14.84 -36.35
C ASP A 31 -0.18 14.70 -34.83
N ARG A 32 0.32 13.62 -34.22
CA ARG A 32 0.11 13.27 -32.81
C ARG A 32 1.37 13.44 -31.97
N VAL A 33 1.18 13.74 -30.68
CA VAL A 33 2.26 13.78 -29.69
C VAL A 33 2.19 12.50 -28.85
N VAL A 34 3.25 11.71 -28.91
CA VAL A 34 3.36 10.40 -28.28
C VAL A 34 4.34 10.47 -27.12
N VAL A 35 3.95 9.92 -25.98
CA VAL A 35 4.80 9.75 -24.81
C VAL A 35 5.21 8.28 -24.74
N ARG A 36 6.49 8.03 -24.48
CA ARG A 36 7.05 6.69 -24.30
C ARG A 36 7.72 6.56 -22.94
N GLU A 37 7.38 5.47 -22.25
CA GLU A 37 7.98 5.01 -20.99
C GLU A 37 8.24 3.51 -21.09
N GLY A 38 9.51 3.09 -21.02
CA GLY A 38 9.88 1.70 -21.29
C GLY A 38 9.41 1.23 -22.68
N SER A 39 8.62 0.15 -22.73
CA SER A 39 7.98 -0.39 -23.94
C SER A 39 6.59 0.22 -24.23
N GLY A 40 6.01 0.99 -23.31
CA GLY A 40 4.68 1.57 -23.45
C GLY A 40 4.69 2.87 -24.27
N ARG A 41 3.67 3.07 -25.11
CA ARG A 41 3.45 4.32 -25.86
C ARG A 41 1.99 4.77 -25.76
N TRP A 42 1.76 6.05 -25.52
CA TRP A 42 0.41 6.62 -25.47
C TRP A 42 0.34 8.04 -26.01
N GLN A 43 -0.87 8.46 -26.37
CA GLN A 43 -1.17 9.80 -26.84
C GLN A 43 -1.20 10.79 -25.66
N ALA A 44 -0.46 11.89 -25.77
CA ALA A 44 -0.30 12.86 -24.68
C ALA A 44 -1.59 13.63 -24.35
N ASP A 45 -2.50 13.76 -25.31
CA ASP A 45 -3.75 14.53 -25.22
C ASP A 45 -4.94 13.69 -24.74
N SER A 46 -5.05 12.45 -25.23
CA SER A 46 -6.18 11.56 -24.91
C SER A 46 -5.85 10.48 -23.87
N GLY A 47 -4.56 10.22 -23.61
CA GLY A 47 -4.13 9.11 -22.74
C GLY A 47 -4.27 7.73 -23.38
N GLN A 48 -4.72 7.63 -24.64
CA GLN A 48 -4.92 6.35 -25.32
C GLN A 48 -3.58 5.69 -25.70
N TYR A 49 -3.45 4.40 -25.39
CA TYR A 49 -2.29 3.60 -25.78
C TYR A 49 -2.23 3.39 -27.30
N LEU A 50 -1.01 3.38 -27.83
CA LEU A 50 -0.74 3.13 -29.25
C LEU A 50 -0.24 1.70 -29.41
N LEU A 51 -0.98 0.91 -30.19
CA LEU A 51 -0.55 -0.41 -30.64
C LEU A 51 0.55 -0.25 -31.69
N GLU A 52 1.63 -1.01 -31.54
CA GLU A 52 2.68 -1.09 -32.55
C GLU A 52 2.37 -2.29 -33.46
N PHE A 53 2.43 -2.09 -34.78
CA PHE A 53 2.19 -3.13 -35.76
C PHE A 53 3.50 -3.38 -36.50
N GLU A 54 3.85 -4.65 -36.69
CA GLU A 54 4.91 -5.05 -37.61
C GLU A 54 4.27 -5.48 -38.91
N GLY A 55 4.69 -4.86 -40.02
CA GLY A 55 4.21 -5.22 -41.35
C GLY A 55 5.27 -6.02 -42.08
N ASP A 56 4.90 -7.15 -42.68
CA ASP A 56 5.76 -7.82 -43.66
C ASP A 56 5.52 -7.16 -45.04
N PRO A 57 6.51 -6.44 -45.61
CA PRO A 57 6.34 -5.76 -46.89
C PRO A 57 6.24 -6.73 -48.09
N ALA A 58 6.50 -8.04 -47.91
CA ALA A 58 6.41 -9.02 -48.98
C ALA A 58 4.98 -9.52 -49.23
N ASP A 59 4.15 -9.63 -48.19
CA ASP A 59 2.78 -10.15 -48.29
C ASP A 59 1.70 -9.16 -47.80
N GLY A 60 2.10 -8.02 -47.24
CA GLY A 60 1.20 -6.99 -46.75
C GLY A 60 0.47 -7.38 -45.45
N SER A 61 0.91 -8.44 -44.78
CA SER A 61 0.38 -8.83 -43.49
C SER A 61 0.82 -7.83 -42.41
N LEU A 62 -0.11 -7.50 -41.52
CA LEU A 62 0.12 -6.68 -40.34
C LEU A 62 -0.08 -7.56 -39.12
N SER A 63 0.96 -7.74 -38.33
CA SER A 63 0.87 -8.36 -37.00
C SER A 63 0.90 -7.28 -35.94
N VAL A 64 0.05 -7.42 -34.92
CA VAL A 64 0.17 -6.58 -33.72
C VAL A 64 1.40 -7.04 -32.97
N ILE A 65 2.36 -6.15 -32.75
CA ILE A 65 3.41 -6.39 -31.78
C ILE A 65 2.72 -6.24 -30.42
N GLU A 66 2.28 -7.34 -29.83
CA GLU A 66 1.93 -7.41 -28.41
C GLU A 66 3.22 -7.23 -27.61
N GLY A 67 3.75 -6.00 -27.57
CA GLY A 67 4.69 -5.62 -26.53
C GLY A 67 3.98 -5.89 -25.22
N LYS A 68 4.57 -6.76 -24.38
CA LYS A 68 4.11 -7.13 -23.03
C LYS A 68 3.16 -6.06 -22.52
N ASN A 69 1.86 -6.34 -22.56
CA ASN A 69 0.83 -5.38 -22.17
C ASN A 69 1.31 -4.81 -20.82
N PRO A 70 1.63 -3.50 -20.70
CA PRO A 70 2.07 -2.98 -19.42
C PRO A 70 0.96 -3.34 -18.45
N ALA A 71 1.28 -4.18 -17.47
CA ALA A 71 0.29 -4.84 -16.60
C ALA A 71 -0.84 -3.86 -16.30
N GLU A 72 -2.07 -4.21 -16.69
CA GLU A 72 -3.24 -3.34 -16.60
C GLU A 72 -3.14 -2.48 -15.35
N VAL A 73 -3.06 -1.16 -15.54
CA VAL A 73 -2.95 -0.25 -14.40
C VAL A 73 -4.19 -0.49 -13.55
N PRO A 74 -4.03 -0.92 -12.29
CA PRO A 74 -5.17 -1.16 -11.43
C PRO A 74 -6.09 0.06 -11.41
N SER A 75 -7.37 -0.18 -11.63
CA SER A 75 -8.39 0.88 -11.70
C SER A 75 -9.23 0.91 -10.42
N GLY A 76 -9.39 -0.24 -9.76
CA GLY A 76 -10.13 -0.39 -8.52
C GLY A 76 -9.25 -0.35 -7.26
N ALA A 77 -9.86 0.02 -6.12
CA ALA A 77 -9.21 -0.03 -4.81
C ALA A 77 -8.66 -1.42 -4.48
N GLN A 78 -9.45 -2.45 -4.79
CA GLN A 78 -9.10 -3.86 -4.57
C GLN A 78 -7.91 -4.30 -5.43
N GLU A 79 -7.87 -3.91 -6.70
CA GLU A 79 -6.75 -4.24 -7.61
C GLU A 79 -5.46 -3.54 -7.17
N TRP A 80 -5.54 -2.29 -6.68
CA TRP A 80 -4.39 -1.60 -6.09
C TRP A 80 -3.91 -2.26 -4.80
N PHE A 81 -4.84 -2.77 -3.98
CA PHE A 81 -4.50 -3.51 -2.77
C PHE A 81 -3.81 -4.84 -3.08
N GLU A 82 -4.35 -5.62 -4.02
CA GLU A 82 -3.75 -6.88 -4.48
C GLU A 82 -2.36 -6.67 -5.08
N ARG A 83 -2.21 -5.60 -5.88
CA ARG A 83 -0.90 -5.20 -6.39
C ARG A 83 0.08 -4.85 -5.26
N GLY A 84 -0.37 -4.10 -4.26
CA GLY A 84 0.45 -3.77 -3.10
C GLY A 84 0.93 -5.03 -2.38
N ALA A 85 0.02 -5.98 -2.13
CA ALA A 85 0.34 -7.25 -1.49
C ALA A 85 1.34 -8.08 -2.30
N ALA A 86 1.21 -8.12 -3.63
CA ALA A 86 2.14 -8.82 -4.50
C ALA A 86 3.53 -8.18 -4.52
N LEU A 87 3.64 -6.86 -4.32
CA LEU A 87 4.89 -6.12 -4.35
C LEU A 87 5.64 -6.13 -3.01
N GLU A 88 4.99 -6.41 -1.88
CA GLU A 88 5.64 -6.39 -0.56
C GLU A 88 6.98 -7.17 -0.49
N PRO A 89 7.11 -8.40 -1.01
CA PRO A 89 8.38 -9.13 -0.96
C PRO A 89 9.42 -8.65 -1.98
N GLU A 90 9.02 -7.92 -3.01
CA GLU A 90 9.89 -7.53 -4.14
C GLU A 90 10.36 -6.08 -4.04
N ASP A 91 9.44 -5.16 -3.75
CA ASP A 91 9.66 -3.72 -3.70
C ASP A 91 8.69 -3.06 -2.71
N ALA A 92 9.20 -2.85 -1.49
CA ALA A 92 8.43 -2.25 -0.41
C ALA A 92 7.96 -0.81 -0.72
N GLU A 93 8.73 0.00 -1.46
CA GLU A 93 8.30 1.36 -1.78
C GLU A 93 7.22 1.36 -2.87
N ALA A 94 7.28 0.44 -3.82
CA ALA A 94 6.19 0.24 -4.78
C ALA A 94 4.92 -0.29 -4.11
N ALA A 95 5.04 -1.18 -3.11
CA ALA A 95 3.93 -1.64 -2.30
C ALA A 95 3.27 -0.50 -1.50
N LEU A 96 4.06 0.36 -0.86
CA LEU A 96 3.56 1.57 -0.17
C LEU A 96 2.70 2.43 -1.10
N GLN A 97 3.20 2.72 -2.31
CA GLN A 97 2.48 3.53 -3.29
C GLN A 97 1.20 2.85 -3.80
N ALA A 98 1.20 1.52 -3.93
CA ALA A 98 0.02 0.78 -4.34
C ALA A 98 -1.07 0.85 -3.25
N TYR A 99 -0.71 0.69 -1.97
CA TYR A 99 -1.66 0.86 -0.87
C TYR A 99 -2.19 2.29 -0.73
N GLU A 100 -1.35 3.31 -0.94
CA GLU A 100 -1.80 4.71 -0.97
C GLU A 100 -2.84 4.93 -2.08
N ARG A 101 -2.65 4.33 -3.26
CA ARG A 101 -3.64 4.39 -4.35
C ARG A 101 -4.92 3.60 -4.02
N ALA A 102 -4.81 2.45 -3.37
CA ALA A 102 -5.96 1.68 -2.91
C ALA A 102 -6.83 2.51 -1.94
N ILE A 103 -6.18 3.17 -0.98
CA ILE A 103 -6.83 4.05 0.00
C ILE A 103 -7.45 5.29 -0.64
N ALA A 104 -6.78 5.86 -1.66
CA ALA A 104 -7.32 7.01 -2.39
C ALA A 104 -8.58 6.63 -3.18
N ALA A 105 -8.63 5.41 -3.72
CA ALA A 105 -9.79 4.89 -4.44
C ALA A 105 -10.93 4.48 -3.49
N ASP A 106 -10.61 3.89 -2.32
CA ASP A 106 -11.57 3.59 -1.26
C ASP A 106 -11.02 3.96 0.14
N PRO A 107 -11.44 5.10 0.69
CA PRO A 107 -11.08 5.51 2.05
C PRO A 107 -11.63 4.62 3.17
N ALA A 108 -12.47 3.63 2.90
CA ALA A 108 -12.96 2.67 3.89
C ALA A 108 -12.25 1.30 3.81
N LEU A 109 -11.35 1.09 2.84
CA LEU A 109 -10.60 -0.15 2.69
C LEU A 109 -9.58 -0.32 3.83
N LEU A 110 -10.02 -1.02 4.88
CA LEU A 110 -9.30 -1.18 6.14
C LEU A 110 -7.99 -1.94 5.95
N ASP A 111 -8.01 -3.04 5.19
CA ASP A 111 -6.83 -3.90 5.00
C ASP A 111 -5.68 -3.13 4.33
N ALA A 112 -5.98 -2.26 3.36
CA ALA A 112 -4.97 -1.41 2.74
C ALA A 112 -4.35 -0.42 3.74
N ARG A 113 -5.11 0.11 4.70
CA ARG A 113 -4.60 0.97 5.77
C ARG A 113 -3.75 0.20 6.77
N ILE A 114 -4.19 -1.01 7.14
CA ILE A 114 -3.43 -1.88 8.04
C ILE A 114 -2.06 -2.20 7.42
N ASN A 115 -2.03 -2.63 6.16
CA ASN A 115 -0.79 -2.98 5.47
C ASN A 115 0.10 -1.75 5.21
N LEU A 116 -0.47 -0.62 4.79
CA LEU A 116 0.29 0.62 4.63
C LEU A 116 0.94 1.04 5.95
N GLY A 117 0.18 1.05 7.05
CA GLY A 117 0.70 1.39 8.38
C GLY A 117 1.80 0.44 8.83
N ARG A 118 1.63 -0.87 8.58
CA ARG A 118 2.61 -1.90 8.98
C ARG A 118 3.91 -1.73 8.20
N LEU A 119 3.82 -1.56 6.89
CA LEU A 119 4.99 -1.40 6.04
C LEU A 119 5.75 -0.08 6.35
N LEU A 120 5.02 0.99 6.69
CA LEU A 120 5.62 2.24 7.18
C LEU A 120 6.32 2.04 8.54
N HIS A 121 5.75 1.23 9.44
CA HIS A 121 6.34 0.90 10.73
C HIS A 121 7.63 0.09 10.55
N GLU A 122 7.60 -0.98 9.75
CA GLU A 122 8.77 -1.79 9.41
C GLU A 122 9.89 -0.96 8.75
N ALA A 123 9.52 0.04 7.94
CA ALA A 123 10.47 0.99 7.34
C ALA A 123 10.98 2.09 8.32
N GLY A 124 10.62 2.04 9.60
CA GLY A 124 11.02 3.03 10.61
C GLY A 124 10.33 4.39 10.47
N ARG A 125 9.33 4.53 9.60
CA ARG A 125 8.57 5.77 9.36
C ARG A 125 7.45 5.92 10.40
N LEU A 126 7.79 5.83 11.69
CA LEU A 126 6.85 5.66 12.82
C LEU A 126 5.74 6.71 12.87
N ALA A 127 6.08 8.00 12.72
CA ALA A 127 5.08 9.07 12.74
C ALA A 127 4.07 9.00 11.58
N LYS A 128 4.49 8.50 10.41
CA LYS A 128 3.59 8.29 9.27
C LYS A 128 2.69 7.08 9.51
N ALA A 129 3.25 5.99 10.04
CA ALA A 129 2.48 4.80 10.42
C ALA A 129 1.39 5.15 11.44
N GLU A 130 1.72 5.93 12.48
CA GLU A 130 0.75 6.32 13.51
C GLU A 130 -0.39 7.13 12.91
N ARG A 131 -0.07 8.07 12.02
CA ARG A 131 -1.09 8.85 11.32
C ARG A 131 -2.04 7.96 10.52
N VAL A 132 -1.51 7.01 9.74
CA VAL A 132 -2.30 6.07 8.94
C VAL A 132 -3.23 5.24 9.84
N TYR A 133 -2.70 4.67 10.92
CA TYR A 133 -3.52 3.89 11.86
C TYR A 133 -4.59 4.72 12.57
N ARG A 134 -4.26 5.93 13.04
CA ARG A 134 -5.26 6.80 13.70
C ARG A 134 -6.34 7.29 12.73
N GLU A 135 -5.99 7.52 11.46
CA GLU A 135 -6.96 7.81 10.41
C GLU A 135 -7.83 6.59 10.10
N ALA A 136 -7.26 5.38 10.09
CA ALA A 136 -8.01 4.13 9.95
C ALA A 136 -9.03 3.96 11.08
N VAL A 137 -8.65 4.22 12.34
CA VAL A 137 -9.57 4.12 13.49
C VAL A 137 -10.75 5.09 13.33
N LYS A 138 -10.50 6.29 12.80
CA LYS A 138 -11.56 7.29 12.56
C LYS A 138 -12.48 6.91 11.39
N ALA A 139 -11.94 6.32 10.33
CA ALA A 139 -12.68 6.03 9.10
C ALA A 139 -13.45 4.71 9.17
N CYS A 140 -12.82 3.67 9.74
CA CYS A 140 -13.30 2.28 9.71
C CYS A 140 -13.78 1.80 11.08
N GLY A 141 -13.51 2.55 12.15
CA GLY A 141 -13.83 2.15 13.52
C GLY A 141 -12.72 1.35 14.20
N SER A 142 -13.06 0.77 15.36
CA SER A 142 -12.13 0.11 16.27
C SER A 142 -11.95 -1.37 15.96
N ASP A 143 -11.36 -1.69 14.81
CA ASP A 143 -11.02 -3.07 14.46
C ASP A 143 -9.91 -3.64 15.38
N PRO A 144 -10.03 -4.89 15.87
CA PRO A 144 -9.07 -5.47 16.81
C PRO A 144 -7.64 -5.63 16.23
N VAL A 145 -7.49 -5.97 14.95
CA VAL A 145 -6.18 -6.12 14.30
C VAL A 145 -5.53 -4.76 14.08
N LEU A 146 -6.31 -3.77 13.65
CA LEU A 146 -5.85 -2.38 13.56
C LEU A 146 -5.37 -1.85 14.92
N LEU A 147 -6.16 -2.04 15.98
CA LEU A 147 -5.80 -1.61 17.34
C LEU A 147 -4.57 -2.35 17.86
N TYR A 148 -4.45 -3.65 17.59
CA TYR A 148 -3.25 -4.40 17.92
C TYR A 148 -2.01 -3.78 17.27
N ASN A 149 -2.03 -3.54 15.95
CA ASN A 149 -0.90 -2.95 15.22
C ASN A 149 -0.55 -1.54 15.71
N LEU A 150 -1.56 -0.70 16.01
CA LEU A 150 -1.34 0.60 16.63
C LEU A 150 -0.70 0.46 18.02
N GLY A 151 -1.09 -0.54 18.81
CA GLY A 151 -0.49 -0.86 20.10
C GLY A 151 0.98 -1.23 20.00
N VAL A 152 1.36 -2.04 18.99
CA VAL A 152 2.76 -2.40 18.71
C VAL A 152 3.57 -1.14 18.39
N LEU A 153 3.09 -0.34 17.45
CA LEU A 153 3.74 0.90 17.07
C LEU A 153 3.94 1.85 18.27
N LEU A 154 2.94 1.97 19.14
CA LEU A 154 3.03 2.82 20.33
C LEU A 154 4.04 2.30 21.37
N ASP A 155 4.20 0.99 21.54
CA ASP A 155 5.25 0.42 22.41
C ASP A 155 6.64 0.72 21.82
N ASP A 156 6.81 0.56 20.50
CA ASP A 156 8.07 0.87 19.81
C ASP A 156 8.44 2.36 19.87
N MET A 157 7.44 3.24 20.00
CA MET A 157 7.62 4.68 20.26
C MET A 157 7.81 5.02 21.75
N ASP A 158 7.98 4.02 22.63
CA ASP A 158 8.10 4.13 24.09
C ASP A 158 6.88 4.77 24.79
N ARG A 159 5.71 4.80 24.12
CA ARG A 159 4.45 5.35 24.65
C ARG A 159 3.64 4.27 25.36
N LYS A 160 4.28 3.65 26.36
CA LYS A 160 3.81 2.46 27.08
C LYS A 160 2.37 2.56 27.61
N ALA A 161 1.97 3.71 28.14
CA ALA A 161 0.62 3.90 28.69
C ALA A 161 -0.46 3.87 27.59
N GLU A 162 -0.19 4.47 26.44
CA GLU A 162 -1.09 4.44 25.29
C GLU A 162 -1.11 3.06 24.62
N ALA A 163 0.05 2.40 24.54
CA ALA A 163 0.14 1.02 24.05
C ALA A 163 -0.73 0.06 24.87
N LEU A 164 -0.63 0.11 26.21
CA LEU A 164 -1.48 -0.67 27.12
C LEU A 164 -2.97 -0.45 26.84
N ALA A 165 -3.41 0.81 26.84
CA ALA A 165 -4.82 1.16 26.62
C ALA A 165 -5.33 0.68 25.25
N THR A 166 -4.47 0.73 24.24
CA THR A 166 -4.79 0.33 22.85
C THR A 166 -4.87 -1.19 22.72
N TYR A 167 -3.92 -1.93 23.28
CA TYR A 167 -3.98 -3.39 23.33
C TYR A 167 -5.20 -3.90 24.12
N GLU A 168 -5.51 -3.28 25.26
CA GLU A 168 -6.72 -3.62 26.02
C GLU A 168 -8.00 -3.32 25.23
N ALA A 169 -8.01 -2.28 24.38
CA ALA A 169 -9.11 -2.03 23.47
C ALA A 169 -9.24 -3.11 22.40
N ALA A 170 -8.12 -3.57 21.83
CA ALA A 170 -8.11 -4.70 20.88
C ALA A 170 -8.71 -5.96 21.52
N LEU A 171 -8.27 -6.31 22.73
CA LEU A 171 -8.78 -7.48 23.46
C LEU A 171 -10.22 -7.37 23.95
N ARG A 172 -10.74 -6.15 24.14
CA ARG A 172 -12.18 -5.96 24.40
C ARG A 172 -13.02 -6.32 23.18
N SER A 173 -12.49 -6.09 21.97
CA SER A 173 -13.18 -6.44 20.72
C SER A 173 -12.96 -7.90 20.36
N ASP A 174 -11.73 -8.41 20.47
CA ASP A 174 -11.41 -9.81 20.25
C ASP A 174 -10.49 -10.37 21.36
N PRO A 175 -11.08 -11.06 22.36
CA PRO A 175 -10.33 -11.71 23.45
C PRO A 175 -9.49 -12.93 23.03
N SER A 176 -9.52 -13.31 21.75
CA SER A 176 -8.80 -14.48 21.20
C SER A 176 -7.49 -14.12 20.48
N LEU A 177 -7.17 -12.82 20.35
CA LEU A 177 -5.90 -12.36 19.79
C LEU A 177 -4.71 -12.78 20.67
N ALA A 178 -4.14 -13.94 20.36
CA ALA A 178 -3.03 -14.53 21.09
C ALA A 178 -1.81 -13.59 21.12
N ASP A 179 -1.44 -13.02 19.98
CA ASP A 179 -0.27 -12.12 19.89
C ASP A 179 -0.46 -10.84 20.72
N CYS A 180 -1.70 -10.35 20.86
CA CYS A 180 -2.00 -9.22 21.72
C CYS A 180 -1.81 -9.57 23.21
N HIS A 181 -2.17 -10.80 23.61
CA HIS A 181 -1.86 -11.31 24.95
C HIS A 181 -0.36 -11.46 25.17
N TYR A 182 0.39 -11.94 24.18
CA TYR A 182 1.85 -12.04 24.28
C TYR A 182 2.48 -10.65 24.49
N ASN A 183 2.15 -9.67 23.65
CA ASN A 183 2.72 -8.32 23.75
C ASN A 183 2.33 -7.60 25.04
N LEU A 184 1.08 -7.73 25.51
CA LEU A 184 0.68 -7.21 26.82
C LEU A 184 1.47 -7.84 27.95
N GLY A 185 1.73 -9.14 27.89
CA GLY A 185 2.55 -9.82 28.91
C GLY A 185 3.96 -9.23 28.98
N LEU A 186 4.64 -9.08 27.83
CA LEU A 186 5.97 -8.46 27.77
C LEU A 186 5.96 -7.00 28.27
N LEU A 187 4.94 -6.22 27.87
CA LEU A 187 4.82 -4.82 28.30
C LEU A 187 4.57 -4.71 29.81
N TYR A 188 3.76 -5.59 30.38
CA TYR A 188 3.55 -5.65 31.83
C TYR A 188 4.81 -6.06 32.60
N GLU A 189 5.66 -6.95 32.05
CA GLU A 189 6.97 -7.26 32.64
C GLU A 189 7.89 -6.03 32.63
N LYS A 190 8.01 -5.33 31.50
CA LYS A 190 8.79 -4.07 31.39
C LYS A 190 8.33 -3.02 32.40
N LEU A 191 7.04 -3.01 32.76
CA LEU A 191 6.44 -2.07 33.71
C LEU A 191 6.49 -2.55 35.17
N GLY A 192 7.09 -3.72 35.46
CA GLY A 192 7.17 -4.24 36.83
C GLY A 192 5.83 -4.73 37.39
N LYS A 193 4.92 -5.18 36.53
CA LYS A 193 3.58 -5.68 36.86
C LYS A 193 3.47 -7.20 36.60
N PRO A 194 4.10 -8.04 37.45
CA PRO A 194 4.24 -9.47 37.18
C PRO A 194 2.93 -10.25 37.23
N LYS A 195 1.93 -9.80 38.01
CA LYS A 195 0.64 -10.50 38.11
C LYS A 195 -0.12 -10.42 36.79
N GLU A 196 -0.17 -9.24 36.20
CA GLU A 196 -0.79 -8.95 34.92
C GLU A 196 -0.03 -9.68 33.80
N ALA A 197 1.30 -9.63 33.83
CA ALA A 197 2.14 -10.36 32.88
C ALA A 197 1.82 -11.88 32.86
N ILE A 198 1.82 -12.52 34.04
CA ILE A 198 1.49 -13.95 34.17
C ILE A 198 0.08 -14.25 33.63
N ARG A 199 -0.90 -13.39 33.92
CA ARG A 199 -2.27 -13.55 33.43
C ARG A 199 -2.33 -13.54 31.90
N HIS A 200 -1.68 -12.57 31.26
CA HIS A 200 -1.67 -12.47 29.80
C HIS A 200 -0.87 -13.62 29.15
N MET A 201 0.27 -14.02 29.74
CA MET A 201 1.06 -15.17 29.27
C MET A 201 0.32 -16.50 29.39
N ALA A 202 -0.45 -16.70 30.47
CA ALA A 202 -1.30 -17.88 30.61
C ALA A 202 -2.38 -17.94 29.52
N ARG A 203 -2.99 -16.79 29.20
CA ARG A 203 -4.01 -16.71 28.16
C ARG A 203 -3.43 -16.93 26.76
N TYR A 204 -2.28 -16.35 26.45
CA TYR A 204 -1.54 -16.61 25.20
C TYR A 204 -1.30 -18.11 24.99
N ARG A 205 -0.76 -18.81 26.00
CA ARG A 205 -0.48 -20.26 25.95
C ARG A 205 -1.74 -21.09 25.74
N ALA A 206 -2.85 -20.72 26.38
CA ALA A 206 -4.12 -21.41 26.20
C ALA A 206 -4.63 -21.29 24.75
N LEU A 207 -4.56 -20.10 24.16
CA LEU A 207 -5.05 -19.85 22.80
C LEU A 207 -4.24 -20.59 21.73
N ILE A 208 -2.91 -20.59 21.81
CA ILE A 208 -2.06 -21.30 20.84
C ILE A 208 -2.15 -22.83 21.02
N GLY A 209 -2.33 -23.31 22.25
CA GLY A 209 -2.49 -24.73 22.55
C GLY A 209 -3.83 -25.30 22.07
N SER A 210 -4.90 -24.50 22.11
CA SER A 210 -6.21 -24.90 21.57
C SER A 210 -6.29 -24.86 20.04
N SER A 211 -5.37 -24.19 19.36
CA SER A 211 -5.33 -24.08 17.89
C SER A 211 -4.55 -25.22 17.22
N SER A 212 -3.95 -26.12 18.01
CA SER A 212 -3.10 -27.23 17.56
C SER A 212 -3.78 -28.61 17.65
N ASN A 213 -5.09 -28.67 17.93
CA ASN A 213 -5.93 -29.87 18.00
C ASN A 213 -7.10 -29.74 17.02
#